data_AF-A0A7R9CRX6-F1
#
_entry.id   AF-A0A7R9CRX6-F1
#
_cell.length_a   1.000
_cell.length_b   1.000
_cell.length_c   1.000
_cell.angle_alpha   90.00
_cell.angle_beta   90.00
_cell.angle_gamma   90.00
#
_symmetry.space_group_name_H-M   'P 1'
#
loop_
_entity.id
_entity.type
_entity.pdbx_description
1 polymer ?
#
loop_
_entity_poly.entity_id
_entity_poly.type
_entity_poly.pdbx_seq_one_letter_code
_entity_poly.pdbx_strand_id
1 'polypeptide(L)'
;MVLFNLVELSVFLIYLSILFVTCSSIYQEYTLESDKLCSLLLKKRKIRLGRDDHSTAIIKETRYFDTWSGAYMFKCRFGVEASSKDGVIAVIQKLSFRRDKHSGKCIDYVQFKRDDSYTSPEYCGQIRAFLIPGAEDSSEESSLENVDYAHNAFYDPHGNMDVTIVVGNMTLRPEENIDLQIAFTSYAEAELEAVRVLFYDNANFPVVLY
;
A
#
# COMPACT_ATOMS: atom_id res chain seq x y z
N MET A 1 0.22 56.96 5.80
CA MET A 1 -0.77 56.12 5.09
C MET A 1 -0.07 54.86 4.53
N VAL A 2 0.51 54.04 5.42
CA VAL A 2 1.26 52.80 5.04
C VAL A 2 0.97 51.66 6.02
N LEU A 3 0.56 51.95 7.27
CA LEU A 3 0.22 50.95 8.28
C LEU A 3 -1.05 50.12 7.99
N PHE A 4 -1.95 50.56 7.12
CA PHE A 4 -3.16 49.79 6.78
C PHE A 4 -2.86 48.52 5.96
N ASN A 5 -1.72 48.46 5.27
CA ASN A 5 -1.35 47.32 4.40
C ASN A 5 -0.81 46.11 5.16
N LEU A 6 -0.25 46.30 6.37
CA LEU A 6 0.37 45.19 7.13
C LEU A 6 -0.69 44.29 7.78
N VAL A 7 -1.81 44.87 8.23
CA VAL A 7 -2.90 44.13 8.87
C VAL A 7 -3.61 43.26 7.83
N GLU A 8 -3.96 43.81 6.67
CA GLU A 8 -4.63 43.05 5.59
C GLU A 8 -3.74 41.92 5.04
N LEU A 9 -2.44 42.18 4.85
CA LEU A 9 -1.49 41.14 4.43
C LEU A 9 -1.38 40.02 5.47
N SER A 10 -1.34 40.37 6.77
CA SER A 10 -1.26 39.37 7.85
C SER A 10 -2.53 38.50 7.91
N VAL A 11 -3.71 39.08 7.71
CA VAL A 11 -4.98 38.34 7.67
C VAL A 11 -5.03 37.42 6.45
N PHE A 12 -4.58 37.89 5.28
CA PHE A 12 -4.50 37.08 4.08
C PHE A 12 -3.54 35.89 4.23
N LEU A 13 -2.34 36.11 4.80
CA LEU A 13 -1.38 35.04 5.05
C LEU A 13 -1.88 34.01 6.06
N ILE A 14 -2.59 34.45 7.12
CA ILE A 14 -3.25 33.54 8.07
C ILE A 14 -4.31 32.71 7.34
N TYR A 15 -5.16 33.34 6.53
CA TYR A 15 -6.19 32.63 5.75
C TYR A 15 -5.58 31.60 4.79
N LEU A 16 -4.52 31.97 4.06
CA LEU A 16 -3.81 31.07 3.15
C LEU A 16 -3.17 29.89 3.91
N SER A 17 -2.61 30.14 5.09
CA SER A 17 -2.03 29.09 5.94
C SER A 17 -3.09 28.11 6.47
N ILE A 18 -4.29 28.60 6.84
CA ILE A 18 -5.41 27.75 7.28
C ILE A 18 -5.88 26.88 6.10
N LEU A 19 -6.03 27.46 4.91
CA LEU A 19 -6.40 26.72 3.69
C LEU A 19 -5.39 25.62 3.35
N PHE A 20 -4.09 25.91 3.48
CA PHE A 20 -3.03 24.95 3.22
C PHE A 20 -3.04 23.80 4.23
N VAL A 21 -3.34 24.07 5.50
CA VAL A 21 -3.42 23.06 6.57
C VAL A 21 -4.68 22.19 6.45
N THR A 22 -5.79 22.70 5.92
CA THR A 22 -7.00 21.88 5.72
C THR A 22 -6.88 20.85 4.59
N CYS A 23 -5.84 20.93 3.75
CA CYS A 23 -5.62 20.00 2.66
C CYS A 23 -4.73 18.79 3.06
N SER A 24 -4.26 18.74 4.31
CA SER A 24 -3.36 17.66 4.73
C SER A 24 -4.12 16.41 5.17
N SER A 25 -3.84 15.31 4.45
CA SER A 25 -4.11 13.89 4.73
C SER A 25 -5.55 13.36 4.54
N ILE A 26 -5.91 13.17 3.26
CA ILE A 26 -7.11 12.47 2.75
C ILE A 26 -6.99 10.93 2.88
N TYR A 27 -5.94 10.41 3.54
CA TYR A 27 -5.71 8.98 3.62
C TYR A 27 -5.30 8.55 5.02
N GLN A 28 -5.71 7.32 5.38
CA GLN A 28 -5.43 6.74 6.68
C GLN A 28 -4.06 6.06 6.65
N GLU A 29 -3.11 6.52 7.46
CA GLU A 29 -1.81 5.85 7.59
C GLU A 29 -1.80 4.87 8.77
N TYR A 30 -1.31 3.66 8.52
CA TYR A 30 -1.05 2.63 9.52
C TYR A 30 0.39 2.15 9.43
N THR A 31 0.94 1.83 10.59
CA THR A 31 2.27 1.24 10.68
C THR A 31 2.19 -0.17 11.26
N LEU A 32 3.12 -1.06 10.90
CA LEU A 32 3.10 -2.46 11.35
C LEU A 32 3.27 -2.62 12.87
N GLU A 33 3.84 -1.63 13.53
CA GLU A 33 4.01 -1.55 14.98
C GLU A 33 2.69 -1.26 15.71
N SER A 34 1.68 -0.77 14.99
CA SER A 34 0.41 -0.36 15.57
C SER A 34 -0.45 -1.57 15.95
N ASP A 35 -0.94 -1.59 17.19
CA ASP A 35 -1.92 -2.55 17.69
C ASP A 35 -3.29 -2.44 17.00
N LYS A 36 -3.53 -1.31 16.33
CA LYS A 36 -4.68 -1.07 15.45
C LYS A 36 -4.64 -1.97 14.21
N LEU A 37 -3.46 -2.38 13.77
CA LEU A 37 -3.26 -3.25 12.63
C LEU A 37 -2.89 -4.67 13.07
N CYS A 38 -1.80 -4.79 13.82
CA CYS A 38 -1.21 -6.05 14.23
C CYS A 38 -1.53 -6.32 15.71
N SER A 39 -2.61 -7.05 15.97
CA SER A 39 -2.99 -7.43 17.34
C SER A 39 -2.27 -8.71 17.78
N LEU A 40 -1.52 -8.63 18.88
CA LEU A 40 -0.97 -9.82 19.57
C LEU A 40 -2.07 -10.70 20.18
N LEU A 41 -3.16 -10.06 20.60
CA LEU A 41 -4.36 -10.74 21.08
C LEU A 41 -5.11 -11.22 19.83
N LEU A 42 -5.20 -12.53 19.63
CA LEU A 42 -5.70 -13.32 18.47
C LEU A 42 -6.89 -12.79 17.65
N LYS A 43 -7.55 -11.71 18.06
CA LYS A 43 -8.55 -10.99 17.31
C LYS A 43 -7.93 -10.21 16.15
N LYS A 44 -8.22 -10.66 14.94
CA LYS A 44 -7.95 -9.95 13.69
C LYS A 44 -8.58 -8.56 13.69
N ARG A 45 -7.79 -7.53 13.37
CA ARG A 45 -8.25 -6.14 13.20
C ARG A 45 -8.79 -5.92 11.80
N LYS A 46 -9.65 -4.92 11.63
CA LYS A 46 -10.21 -4.52 10.34
C LYS A 46 -10.02 -3.03 10.13
N ILE A 47 -9.42 -2.65 9.01
CA ILE A 47 -9.42 -1.29 8.48
C ILE A 47 -10.72 -1.12 7.67
N ARG A 48 -11.40 0.00 7.85
CA ARG A 48 -12.61 0.34 7.08
C ARG A 48 -12.28 1.45 6.11
N LEU A 49 -12.59 1.23 4.83
CA LEU A 49 -12.48 2.22 3.77
C LEU A 49 -13.87 2.83 3.51
N GLY A 50 -13.94 4.16 3.55
CA GLY A 50 -15.14 4.94 3.23
C GLY A 50 -15.25 5.23 1.73
N ARG A 51 -16.17 6.11 1.33
CA ARG A 51 -16.24 6.65 -0.04
C ARG A 51 -15.61 8.03 -0.19
N ASP A 52 -15.42 8.73 0.93
CA ASP A 52 -14.94 10.11 0.97
C ASP A 52 -13.43 10.10 1.29
N ASP A 53 -12.95 11.04 2.11
CA ASP A 53 -11.55 11.18 2.56
C ASP A 53 -10.98 10.00 3.37
N HIS A 54 -11.67 8.86 3.34
CA HIS A 54 -11.29 7.60 3.96
C HIS A 54 -11.34 6.43 2.96
N SER A 55 -11.44 6.71 1.66
CA SER A 55 -11.40 5.70 0.59
C SER A 55 -10.06 4.97 0.52
N THR A 56 -8.99 5.60 1.05
CA THR A 56 -7.63 5.08 0.96
C THR A 56 -6.97 4.88 2.33
N ALA A 57 -6.24 3.77 2.45
CA ALA A 57 -5.35 3.48 3.57
C ALA A 57 -3.96 3.10 3.08
N ILE A 58 -2.92 3.61 3.73
CA ILE A 58 -1.52 3.25 3.47
C ILE A 58 -0.98 2.50 4.68
N ILE A 59 -0.45 1.32 4.43
CA ILE A 59 0.22 0.49 5.43
C ILE A 59 1.70 0.49 5.12
N LYS A 60 2.51 0.91 6.09
CA LYS A 60 3.96 0.97 5.91
C LYS A 60 4.72 0.37 7.09
N GLU A 61 5.86 -0.24 6.78
CA GLU A 61 6.93 -0.46 7.74
C GLU A 61 7.70 0.86 7.88
N THR A 62 8.07 1.23 9.10
CA THR A 62 8.86 2.45 9.31
C THR A 62 10.27 2.15 9.76
N ARG A 63 10.44 1.48 10.90
CA ARG A 63 11.71 1.09 11.54
C ARG A 63 11.57 -0.07 12.51
N TYR A 64 10.46 -0.81 12.46
CA TYR A 64 10.20 -1.90 13.38
C TYR A 64 11.28 -2.98 13.29
N PHE A 65 11.72 -3.26 12.07
CA PHE A 65 12.63 -4.36 11.82
C PHE A 65 14.11 -3.99 11.89
N ASP A 66 14.46 -2.70 12.05
CA ASP A 66 15.84 -2.23 12.20
C ASP A 66 16.55 -2.89 13.39
N THR A 67 15.79 -3.17 14.46
CA THR A 67 16.30 -3.83 15.68
C THR A 67 15.78 -5.26 15.84
N TRP A 68 15.27 -5.87 14.76
CA TRP A 68 14.70 -7.21 14.83
C TRP A 68 15.78 -8.27 15.06
N SER A 69 15.73 -8.93 16.21
CA SER A 69 16.70 -9.97 16.56
C SER A 69 16.56 -11.24 15.71
N GLY A 70 15.40 -11.46 15.09
CA GLY A 70 15.08 -12.72 14.40
C GLY A 70 14.78 -13.89 15.34
N ALA A 71 14.73 -13.66 16.66
CA ALA A 71 14.53 -14.74 17.63
C ALA A 71 13.13 -15.39 17.55
N TYR A 72 12.14 -14.66 17.06
CA TYR A 72 10.77 -15.13 16.86
C TYR A 72 10.29 -14.76 15.45
N MET A 73 9.21 -15.39 15.00
CA MET A 73 8.55 -15.05 13.75
C MET A 73 7.58 -13.91 14.00
N PHE A 74 7.61 -12.88 13.16
CA PHE A 74 6.56 -11.86 13.15
C PHE A 74 5.44 -12.31 12.20
N LYS A 75 4.20 -12.25 12.68
CA LYS A 75 3.02 -12.58 11.88
C LYS A 75 1.92 -11.60 12.18
N CYS A 76 1.63 -10.73 11.22
CA CYS A 76 0.54 -9.78 11.29
C CYS A 76 -0.60 -10.20 10.36
N ARG A 77 -1.83 -10.17 10.89
CA ARG A 77 -3.06 -10.47 10.16
C ARG A 77 -4.10 -9.41 10.43
N PHE A 78 -4.60 -8.81 9.37
CA PHE A 78 -5.69 -7.83 9.43
C PHE A 78 -6.61 -8.01 8.22
N GLY A 79 -7.79 -7.40 8.30
CA GLY A 79 -8.72 -7.28 7.19
C GLY A 79 -8.81 -5.82 6.73
N VAL A 80 -9.18 -5.64 5.48
CA VAL A 80 -9.55 -4.36 4.88
C VAL A 80 -10.96 -4.53 4.35
N GLU A 81 -11.86 -3.62 4.70
CA GLU A 81 -13.28 -3.70 4.38
C GLU A 81 -13.72 -2.36 3.77
N ALA A 82 -14.19 -2.38 2.52
CA ALA A 82 -14.80 -1.22 1.88
C ALA A 82 -16.26 -1.04 2.30
N SER A 83 -16.82 0.11 1.94
CA SER A 83 -18.24 0.40 2.13
C SER A 83 -19.13 -0.54 1.29
N SER A 84 -20.40 -0.68 1.67
CA SER A 84 -21.30 -1.64 1.03
C SER A 84 -21.41 -1.40 -0.48
N LYS A 85 -21.16 -2.47 -1.25
CA LYS A 85 -21.14 -2.54 -2.73
C LYS A 85 -19.88 -2.01 -3.42
N ASP A 86 -18.87 -1.59 -2.66
CA ASP A 86 -17.58 -1.18 -3.21
C ASP A 86 -16.59 -2.34 -3.12
N GLY A 87 -15.66 -2.42 -4.07
CA GLY A 87 -14.54 -3.34 -4.02
C GLY A 87 -13.34 -2.74 -3.29
N VAL A 88 -12.32 -3.57 -3.02
CA VAL A 88 -11.01 -3.13 -2.48
C VAL A 88 -9.93 -3.49 -3.48
N ILE A 89 -9.03 -2.56 -3.75
CA ILE A 89 -7.76 -2.79 -4.44
C ILE A 89 -6.63 -2.61 -3.43
N ALA A 90 -5.63 -3.47 -3.50
CA ALA A 90 -4.36 -3.37 -2.80
C ALA A 90 -3.23 -3.26 -3.82
N VAL A 91 -2.33 -2.30 -3.63
CA VAL A 91 -1.14 -2.10 -4.48
C VAL A 91 0.10 -2.10 -3.60
N ILE A 92 1.01 -3.04 -3.84
CA ILE A 92 2.33 -3.05 -3.23
C ILE A 92 3.17 -1.95 -3.90
N GLN A 93 3.34 -0.83 -3.20
CA GLN A 93 4.12 0.32 -3.66
C GLN A 93 5.62 0.10 -3.46
N LYS A 94 6.00 -0.51 -2.32
CA LYS A 94 7.37 -0.83 -1.95
C LYS A 94 7.40 -2.17 -1.22
N LEU A 95 8.32 -3.05 -1.60
CA LEU A 95 8.59 -4.31 -0.90
C LEU A 95 10.09 -4.60 -0.95
N SER A 96 10.67 -5.00 0.17
CA SER A 96 12.01 -5.60 0.24
C SER A 96 11.97 -6.73 1.25
N PHE A 97 11.57 -7.93 0.81
CA PHE A 97 11.38 -9.11 1.66
C PHE A 97 12.34 -10.23 1.25
N ARG A 98 12.87 -11.00 2.20
CA ARG A 98 13.89 -12.01 1.91
C ARG A 98 13.31 -13.23 1.20
N ARG A 99 14.14 -13.80 0.32
CA ARG A 99 13.89 -15.06 -0.39
C ARG A 99 15.03 -16.01 -0.10
N ASP A 100 14.70 -17.28 0.10
CA ASP A 100 15.69 -18.33 0.24
C ASP A 100 16.41 -18.53 -1.11
N LYS A 101 17.74 -18.39 -1.11
CA LYS A 101 18.54 -18.40 -2.34
C LYS A 101 18.56 -19.76 -3.03
N HIS A 102 18.34 -20.85 -2.30
CA HIS A 102 18.45 -22.20 -2.85
C HIS A 102 17.12 -22.71 -3.41
N SER A 103 16.04 -22.53 -2.67
CA SER A 103 14.70 -22.99 -3.05
C SER A 103 13.90 -21.95 -3.83
N GLY A 104 14.32 -20.69 -3.80
CA GLY A 104 13.55 -19.58 -4.35
C GLY A 104 12.27 -19.27 -3.57
N LYS A 105 12.01 -19.91 -2.42
CA LYS A 105 10.80 -19.68 -1.60
C LYS A 105 10.92 -18.40 -0.78
N CYS A 106 9.79 -17.76 -0.51
CA CYS A 106 9.75 -16.57 0.33
C CYS A 106 10.04 -16.93 1.80
N ILE A 107 10.96 -16.19 2.43
CA ILE A 107 11.22 -16.26 3.88
C ILE A 107 10.30 -15.28 4.58
N ASP A 108 10.26 -14.07 4.05
CA ASP A 108 9.31 -13.03 4.43
C ASP A 108 8.33 -12.84 3.27
N TYR A 109 7.04 -12.67 3.54
CA TYR A 109 6.05 -12.51 2.49
C TYR A 109 4.86 -11.66 2.92
N VAL A 110 4.21 -11.05 1.93
CA VAL A 110 2.82 -10.60 2.04
C VAL A 110 1.93 -11.49 1.19
N GLN A 111 0.73 -11.81 1.70
CA GLN A 111 -0.27 -12.60 1.00
C GLN A 111 -1.65 -11.98 1.23
N PHE A 112 -2.44 -11.96 0.16
CA PHE A 112 -3.82 -11.47 0.17
C PHE A 112 -4.79 -12.64 0.02
N LYS A 113 -5.92 -12.55 0.71
CA LYS A 113 -7.01 -13.50 0.58
C LYS A 113 -8.33 -12.75 0.39
N ARG A 114 -9.08 -13.18 -0.61
CA ARG A 114 -10.42 -12.67 -0.96
C ARG A 114 -11.50 -13.37 -0.15
N ASP A 115 -12.69 -12.78 -0.15
CA ASP A 115 -13.88 -13.33 0.47
C ASP A 115 -14.34 -14.65 -0.18
N ASP A 116 -14.13 -14.79 -1.49
CA ASP A 116 -14.37 -16.03 -2.24
C ASP A 116 -13.34 -17.16 -1.96
N SER A 117 -12.50 -16.96 -0.93
CA SER A 117 -11.42 -17.85 -0.52
C SER A 117 -10.25 -17.96 -1.51
N TYR A 118 -10.25 -17.23 -2.62
CA TYR A 118 -9.07 -17.11 -3.45
C TYR A 118 -7.93 -16.48 -2.65
N THR A 119 -6.75 -17.09 -2.73
CA THR A 119 -5.55 -16.65 -2.01
C THR A 119 -4.46 -16.36 -3.03
N SER A 120 -3.85 -15.19 -2.93
CA SER A 120 -2.74 -14.80 -3.79
C SER A 120 -1.53 -15.71 -3.58
N PRO A 121 -0.59 -15.75 -4.54
CA PRO A 121 0.76 -16.18 -4.27
C PRO A 121 1.40 -15.36 -3.14
N GLU A 122 2.51 -15.87 -2.59
CA GLU A 122 3.34 -15.14 -1.64
C GLU A 122 4.19 -14.10 -2.41
N TYR A 123 4.09 -12.83 -2.02
CA TYR A 123 4.91 -11.76 -2.60
C TYR A 123 6.13 -11.50 -1.71
N CYS A 124 7.32 -11.61 -2.30
CA CYS A 124 8.60 -11.31 -1.66
C CYS A 124 9.66 -10.94 -2.70
N GLY A 125 10.84 -10.49 -2.24
CA GLY A 125 11.88 -9.89 -3.08
C GLY A 125 11.77 -8.36 -3.08
N GLN A 126 12.29 -7.74 -4.14
CA GLN A 126 12.25 -6.29 -4.30
C GLN A 126 11.14 -5.88 -5.26
N ILE A 127 10.21 -5.04 -4.78
CA ILE A 127 9.16 -4.42 -5.60
C ILE A 127 9.22 -2.92 -5.36
N ARG A 128 9.25 -2.13 -6.44
CA ARG A 128 9.17 -0.67 -6.40
C ARG A 128 8.27 -0.21 -7.53
N ALA A 129 7.03 0.17 -7.20
CA ALA A 129 6.02 0.53 -8.18
C ALA A 129 6.39 1.79 -9.00
N PHE A 130 7.30 2.62 -8.51
CA PHE A 130 7.69 3.89 -9.16
C PHE A 130 8.98 3.81 -9.99
N LEU A 131 9.59 2.63 -10.13
CA LEU A 131 10.73 2.50 -11.03
C LEU A 131 10.21 2.28 -12.44
N ILE A 132 10.22 3.35 -13.24
CA ILE A 132 9.98 3.33 -14.68
C ILE A 132 11.02 2.36 -15.30
N PRO A 133 10.62 1.19 -15.81
CA PRO A 133 11.54 0.31 -16.53
C PRO A 133 11.78 0.96 -17.89
N GLY A 134 12.84 1.77 -17.99
CA GLY A 134 13.12 2.53 -19.21
C GLY A 134 14.20 3.61 -19.11
N ALA A 135 14.88 3.77 -17.97
CA ALA A 135 16.09 4.59 -17.92
C ALA A 135 17.34 3.85 -18.40
N GLU A 136 17.39 2.51 -18.34
CA GLU A 136 18.52 1.73 -18.86
C GLU A 136 18.02 0.39 -19.43
N ASP A 137 17.98 0.31 -20.77
CA ASP A 137 17.99 -0.87 -21.66
C ASP A 137 17.40 -2.20 -21.19
N SER A 138 16.20 -2.56 -21.69
CA SER A 138 15.97 -3.92 -22.20
C SER A 138 14.68 -4.01 -23.02
N SER A 139 14.86 -4.26 -24.31
CA SER A 139 13.87 -4.69 -25.28
C SER A 139 13.36 -6.11 -24.97
N GLU A 140 12.16 -6.23 -24.42
CA GLU A 140 11.35 -7.44 -24.58
C GLU A 140 9.91 -7.04 -24.94
N GLU A 141 9.53 -7.31 -26.19
CA GLU A 141 8.17 -7.19 -26.69
C GLU A 141 7.28 -8.23 -26.01
N SER A 142 6.53 -7.82 -24.99
CA SER A 142 5.44 -8.64 -24.44
C SER A 142 4.17 -8.40 -25.27
N SER A 143 3.64 -9.48 -25.86
CA SER A 143 2.40 -9.51 -26.63
C SER A 143 1.17 -9.12 -25.79
N LEU A 144 0.35 -8.21 -26.34
CA LEU A 144 -0.78 -7.52 -25.71
C LEU A 144 -2.08 -8.35 -25.53
N GLU A 145 -2.02 -9.69 -25.51
CA GLU A 145 -3.25 -10.50 -25.58
C GLU A 145 -3.78 -11.09 -24.26
N ASN A 146 -3.24 -10.71 -23.10
CA ASN A 146 -3.93 -10.91 -21.84
C ASN A 146 -3.89 -9.63 -21.02
N VAL A 147 -5.08 -9.20 -20.59
CA VAL A 147 -5.36 -8.08 -19.69
C VAL A 147 -4.84 -8.49 -18.29
N ASP A 148 -3.51 -8.55 -18.17
CA ASP A 148 -2.80 -8.99 -16.97
C ASP A 148 -2.64 -7.78 -16.05
N TYR A 149 -3.30 -7.82 -14.90
CA TYR A 149 -3.20 -6.76 -13.90
C TYR A 149 -1.74 -6.58 -13.49
N ALA A 150 -1.35 -5.37 -13.10
CA ALA A 150 0.00 -5.12 -12.60
C ALA A 150 0.36 -6.17 -11.53
N HIS A 151 1.49 -6.86 -11.69
CA HIS A 151 1.85 -8.01 -10.84
C HIS A 151 1.97 -7.68 -9.34
N ASN A 152 2.00 -6.39 -8.98
CA ASN A 152 2.02 -5.87 -7.62
C ASN A 152 0.65 -5.38 -7.12
N ALA A 153 -0.43 -5.61 -7.87
CA ALA A 153 -1.79 -5.23 -7.52
C ALA A 153 -2.68 -6.46 -7.29
N PHE A 154 -3.64 -6.30 -6.40
CA PHE A 154 -4.60 -7.34 -6.02
C PHE A 154 -5.95 -6.69 -5.72
N TYR A 155 -7.06 -7.36 -6.00
CA TYR A 155 -8.39 -6.78 -5.74
C TYR A 155 -9.40 -7.81 -5.25
N ASP A 156 -10.38 -7.33 -4.50
CA ASP A 156 -11.59 -8.08 -4.16
C ASP A 156 -12.84 -7.27 -4.56
N PRO A 157 -13.68 -7.76 -5.48
CA PRO A 157 -14.91 -7.07 -5.88
C PRO A 157 -15.98 -7.03 -4.78
N HIS A 158 -15.90 -7.88 -3.76
CA HIS A 158 -16.84 -7.90 -2.63
C HIS A 158 -16.39 -7.01 -1.47
N GLY A 159 -15.32 -6.23 -1.66
CA GLY A 159 -14.90 -5.21 -0.72
C GLY A 159 -14.25 -5.74 0.56
N ASN A 160 -13.89 -7.03 0.64
CA ASN A 160 -13.33 -7.63 1.84
C ASN A 160 -12.01 -8.32 1.52
N MET A 161 -10.91 -7.85 2.10
CA MET A 161 -9.59 -8.40 1.83
C MET A 161 -8.84 -8.73 3.11
N ASP A 162 -8.35 -9.96 3.21
CA ASP A 162 -7.53 -10.43 4.30
C ASP A 162 -6.06 -10.32 3.91
N VAL A 163 -5.25 -9.71 4.77
CA VAL A 163 -3.83 -9.53 4.52
C VAL A 163 -3.04 -10.25 5.61
N THR A 164 -2.09 -11.06 5.17
CA THR A 164 -1.11 -11.72 6.05
C THR A 164 0.28 -11.25 5.67
N ILE A 165 0.99 -10.70 6.66
CA ILE A 165 2.40 -10.33 6.54
C ILE A 165 3.18 -11.23 7.49
N VAL A 166 4.21 -11.90 6.97
CA VAL A 166 5.11 -12.75 7.74
C VAL A 166 6.54 -12.30 7.53
N VAL A 167 7.28 -12.18 8.63
CA VAL A 167 8.74 -12.04 8.64
C VAL A 167 9.30 -13.23 9.41
N GLY A 168 10.17 -13.99 8.75
CA GLY A 168 10.76 -15.22 9.26
C GLY A 168 11.60 -14.99 10.52
N ASN A 169 11.72 -16.05 11.32
CA ASN A 169 12.56 -16.11 12.52
C ASN A 169 14.05 -16.27 12.17
N MET A 170 14.59 -15.28 11.47
CA MET A 170 15.99 -15.21 11.07
C MET A 170 16.48 -13.79 11.22
N THR A 171 17.65 -13.60 11.82
CA THR A 171 18.29 -12.29 11.94
C THR A 171 18.60 -11.72 10.56
N LEU A 172 18.39 -10.42 10.38
CA LEU A 172 18.76 -9.72 9.16
C LEU A 172 20.28 -9.66 9.04
N ARG A 173 20.79 -9.92 7.84
CA ARG A 173 22.19 -9.61 7.55
C ARG A 173 22.40 -8.08 7.47
N PRO A 174 23.62 -7.56 7.66
CA PRO A 174 23.88 -6.12 7.62
C PRO A 174 23.44 -5.43 6.32
N GLU A 175 23.41 -6.16 5.21
CA GLU A 175 22.96 -5.68 3.90
C GLU A 175 21.46 -5.89 3.62
N GLU A 176 20.76 -6.65 4.46
CA GLU A 176 19.34 -6.95 4.31
C GLU A 176 18.50 -5.91 5.05
N ASN A 177 17.47 -5.40 4.40
CA ASN A 177 16.49 -4.51 4.99
C ASN A 177 15.07 -4.97 4.65
N ILE A 178 14.16 -4.80 5.61
CA ILE A 178 12.74 -5.10 5.42
C ILE A 178 12.02 -3.79 5.14
N ASP A 179 11.53 -3.64 3.92
CA ASP A 179 10.68 -2.52 3.53
C ASP A 179 9.29 -3.03 3.14
N LEU A 180 8.25 -2.32 3.57
CA LEU A 180 6.89 -2.56 3.11
C LEU A 180 6.12 -1.26 2.99
N GLN A 181 5.44 -1.08 1.87
CA GLN A 181 4.41 -0.07 1.68
C GLN A 181 3.32 -0.64 0.77
N ILE A 182 2.10 -0.70 1.29
CA ILE A 182 0.90 -1.16 0.56
C ILE A 182 -0.16 -0.07 0.65
N ALA A 183 -0.69 0.36 -0.49
CA ALA A 183 -1.86 1.22 -0.54
C ALA A 183 -3.11 0.36 -0.77
N PHE A 184 -4.18 0.68 -0.05
CA PHE A 184 -5.50 0.10 -0.23
C PHE A 184 -6.46 1.19 -0.61
N THR A 185 -7.28 0.96 -1.64
CA THR A 185 -8.29 1.92 -2.09
C THR A 185 -9.61 1.20 -2.32
N SER A 186 -10.71 1.76 -1.85
CA SER A 186 -12.06 1.33 -2.23
C SER A 186 -12.43 1.85 -3.61
N TYR A 187 -13.16 1.07 -4.40
CA TYR A 187 -13.64 1.51 -5.71
C TYR A 187 -15.09 1.10 -5.93
N ALA A 188 -15.87 1.91 -6.66
CA ALA A 188 -17.21 1.52 -7.06
C ALA A 188 -17.16 0.57 -8.28
N GLU A 189 -18.09 -0.38 -8.38
CA GLU A 189 -18.16 -1.32 -9.52
C GLU A 189 -18.21 -0.61 -10.88
N ALA A 190 -18.92 0.53 -10.95
CA ALA A 190 -19.02 1.37 -12.15
C ALA A 190 -17.68 2.03 -12.57
N GLU A 191 -16.67 2.05 -11.68
CA GLU A 191 -15.37 2.67 -11.90
C GLU A 191 -14.28 1.65 -12.24
N LEU A 192 -14.60 0.34 -12.19
CA LEU A 192 -13.63 -0.74 -12.46
C LEU A 192 -13.03 -0.63 -13.87
N GLU A 193 -13.78 -0.12 -14.85
CA GLU A 193 -13.26 0.08 -16.22
C GLU A 193 -12.20 1.20 -16.29
N ALA A 194 -12.34 2.27 -15.50
CA ALA A 194 -11.34 3.33 -15.43
C ALA A 194 -10.09 2.88 -14.67
N VAL A 195 -10.28 2.11 -13.60
CA VAL A 195 -9.18 1.50 -12.84
C VAL A 195 -8.37 0.56 -13.71
N ARG A 196 -9.01 -0.24 -14.57
CA ARG A 196 -8.31 -1.09 -15.54
C ARG A 196 -7.33 -0.26 -16.36
N VAL A 197 -7.76 0.84 -16.97
CA VAL A 197 -6.89 1.70 -17.80
C VAL A 197 -5.65 2.21 -17.05
N LEU A 198 -5.79 2.56 -15.77
CA LEU A 198 -4.66 3.05 -14.94
C LEU A 198 -3.62 1.98 -14.62
N PHE A 199 -3.98 0.69 -14.68
CA PHE A 199 -3.03 -0.42 -14.53
C PHE A 199 -2.40 -0.86 -15.86
N TYR A 200 -2.93 -0.45 -17.01
CA TYR A 200 -2.46 -0.86 -18.34
C TYR A 200 -1.49 0.13 -19.01
N ASP A 201 -1.59 1.43 -18.69
CA ASP A 201 -0.64 2.41 -19.21
C ASP A 201 0.64 2.44 -18.35
N ASN A 202 1.68 1.77 -18.84
CA ASN A 202 3.04 1.66 -18.29
C ASN A 202 3.80 3.02 -18.22
N ALA A 203 3.10 4.14 -18.03
CA ALA A 203 3.67 5.48 -18.08
C ALA A 203 3.18 6.38 -16.94
N ASN A 204 4.07 6.62 -15.99
CA ASN A 204 4.28 7.93 -15.33
C ASN A 204 3.19 8.56 -14.47
N PHE A 205 2.14 7.85 -14.06
CA PHE A 205 1.28 8.37 -12.99
C PHE A 205 1.58 7.67 -11.68
N PRO A 206 1.90 8.41 -10.59
CA PRO A 206 1.68 7.86 -9.28
C PRO A 206 0.18 7.54 -9.25
N VAL A 207 -0.15 6.26 -9.15
CA VAL A 207 -1.53 5.81 -8.92
C VAL A 207 -1.90 6.28 -7.51
N VAL A 208 -2.17 7.58 -7.41
CA VAL A 208 -3.01 8.19 -6.40
C VAL A 208 -4.39 8.03 -7.01
N LEU A 209 -5.02 6.88 -6.73
CA LEU A 209 -6.46 6.78 -6.91
C LEU A 209 -7.05 7.77 -5.90
N TYR A 210 -7.58 8.89 -6.40
CA TYR A 210 -8.31 9.88 -5.61
C TYR A 210 -9.70 9.34 -5.30
#